data_AF-G3BCT0-F1
#
_entry.id   AF-G3BCT0-F1
#
_cell.length_a   1.000
_cell.length_b   1.000
_cell.length_c   1.000
_cell.angle_alpha   90.00
_cell.angle_beta   90.00
_cell.angle_gamma   90.00
#
_symmetry.space_group_name_H-M   'P 1'
#
loop_
_entity.id
_entity.type
_entity.pdbx_description
1 polymer ?
#
loop_
_entity_poly.entity_id
_entity_poly.type
_entity_poly.pdbx_seq_one_letter_code
_entity_poly.pdbx_strand_id
1 'polypeptide(L)'
;MNRYQLIGRKTKVNRPQTPDYGPLSLHSMPPEILIKIFSHFKNDTLELINISLVCRKLHNIIVKNFLYKDVRFKDTNSFLKFTHAHLPNKRYGVSETSTHVNLIRTVEFVNPPVQNSQNSRTNIAGSYSVNVVISNNSVTNFNDFVSGVNMLLKENYNLKTIIISEISPQFLFNNISVDTSLLKKYKKRQNRTLHRLVIKAQTGWSILFRVNHISKILDIFDSVDELELHNFIIDESKLVGLSIPKTVIIHQLSLVSCSFTNRCQKRTPSELLKSTSSLRLENLTNNSDLSVIDMVKCNDMLETLIMDMDSKLFYENGSFNFKTFNPFFKLLCSGSGYFANLKCLVFDNFDILYQYNHNHKNEENDRHEENTLTEFLNHISKTKYLIIKVKDMPRTIHTCKNCGFMKTQDGISIENLSKTDWRTLVWPLIEAKTKFRIMSFKGMILYEVT
;
A
#
# COMPACT_ATOMS: atom_id res chain seq x y z
N MET A 1 58.21 14.98 43.72
CA MET A 1 57.33 15.40 42.61
C MET A 1 55.89 15.04 42.99
N ASN A 2 55.11 16.03 43.45
CA ASN A 2 53.73 15.82 43.86
C ASN A 2 52.81 15.91 42.62
N ARG A 3 52.09 14.83 42.32
CA ARG A 3 51.08 14.79 41.26
C ARG A 3 49.86 15.60 41.70
N TYR A 4 49.60 16.71 41.03
CA TYR A 4 48.35 17.45 41.17
C TYR A 4 47.21 16.62 40.56
N GLN A 5 46.37 16.04 41.41
CA GLN A 5 45.12 15.40 41.02
C GLN A 5 44.06 16.50 40.92
N LEU A 6 43.73 16.94 39.71
CA LEU A 6 42.62 17.87 39.47
C LEU A 6 41.30 17.14 39.71
N ILE A 7 40.80 17.20 40.95
CA ILE A 7 39.43 16.80 41.28
C ILE A 7 38.51 17.92 40.77
N GLY A 8 38.01 17.75 39.54
CA GLY A 8 36.93 18.58 39.02
C GLY A 8 35.70 18.42 39.91
N ARG A 9 35.34 19.47 40.65
CA ARG A 9 34.05 19.56 41.34
C ARG A 9 32.95 19.41 40.28
N LYS A 10 32.25 18.27 40.26
CA LYS A 10 30.99 18.14 39.52
C LYS A 10 30.04 19.19 40.07
N THR A 11 29.85 20.29 39.36
CA THR A 11 28.76 21.22 39.61
C THR A 11 27.48 20.39 39.59
N LYS A 12 26.78 20.31 40.72
CA LYS A 12 25.42 19.75 40.75
C LYS A 12 24.63 20.57 39.74
N VAL A 13 24.27 19.96 38.62
CA VAL A 13 23.33 20.56 37.68
C VAL A 13 22.04 20.73 38.47
N ASN A 14 21.76 21.96 38.90
CA ASN A 14 20.49 22.29 39.52
C ASN A 14 19.41 21.86 38.53
N ARG A 15 18.62 20.85 38.89
CA ARG A 15 17.44 20.51 38.10
C ARG A 15 16.59 21.79 38.08
N PRO A 16 16.19 22.29 36.90
CA PRO A 16 15.33 23.46 36.85
C PRO A 16 14.09 23.17 37.70
N GLN A 17 13.75 24.08 38.61
CA GLN A 17 12.51 23.98 39.38
C GLN A 17 11.37 23.82 38.39
N THR A 18 10.63 22.71 38.50
CA THR A 18 9.42 22.51 37.72
C THR A 18 8.44 23.59 38.16
N PRO A 19 7.93 24.43 37.24
CA PRO A 19 6.95 25.45 37.60
C PRO A 19 5.76 24.80 38.29
N ASP A 20 5.41 25.31 39.47
CA ASP A 20 4.26 24.83 40.24
C ASP A 20 3.00 25.40 39.60
N TYR A 21 2.31 24.56 38.83
CA TYR A 21 1.05 24.93 38.19
C TYR A 21 -0.10 24.61 39.14
N GLY A 22 -0.98 25.58 39.37
CA GLY A 22 -2.18 25.35 40.17
C GLY A 22 -3.02 24.16 39.65
N PRO A 23 -3.81 23.52 40.53
CA PRO A 23 -4.50 22.25 40.24
C PRO A 23 -5.48 22.31 39.04
N LEU A 24 -5.94 23.50 38.66
CA LEU A 24 -6.85 23.73 37.52
C LEU A 24 -6.12 24.11 36.21
N SER A 25 -4.79 24.14 36.18
CA SER A 25 -4.05 24.48 34.97
C SER A 25 -4.00 23.31 33.99
N LEU A 26 -4.21 23.56 32.70
CA LEU A 26 -3.95 22.57 31.65
C LEU A 26 -2.53 21.96 31.74
N HIS A 27 -1.56 22.74 32.24
CA HIS A 27 -0.17 22.30 32.36
C HIS A 27 0.08 21.32 33.51
N SER A 28 -0.80 21.21 34.51
CA SER A 28 -0.69 20.21 35.57
C SER A 28 -1.13 18.81 35.10
N MET A 29 -1.84 18.71 33.98
CA MET A 29 -2.33 17.43 33.46
C MET A 29 -1.19 16.50 33.00
N PRO A 30 -1.36 15.18 33.19
CA PRO A 30 -0.49 14.16 32.60
C PRO A 30 -0.39 14.28 31.07
N PRO A 31 0.79 13.99 30.49
CA PRO A 31 1.00 14.11 29.05
C PRO A 31 0.05 13.22 28.23
N GLU A 32 -0.39 12.09 28.75
CA GLU A 32 -1.33 11.17 28.10
C GLU A 32 -2.70 11.82 27.88
N ILE A 33 -3.19 12.56 28.88
CA ILE A 33 -4.45 13.31 28.79
C ILE A 33 -4.31 14.45 27.79
N LEU A 34 -3.19 15.18 27.84
CA LEU A 34 -2.90 16.25 26.88
C LEU A 34 -2.82 15.74 25.45
N ILE A 35 -2.17 14.59 25.22
CA ILE A 35 -2.15 13.94 23.90
C ILE A 35 -3.56 13.57 23.46
N LYS A 36 -4.41 13.05 24.36
CA LYS A 36 -5.80 12.72 24.02
C LYS A 36 -6.62 13.96 23.67
N ILE A 37 -6.47 15.05 24.42
CA ILE A 37 -7.10 16.34 24.12
C ILE A 37 -6.63 16.86 22.75
N PHE A 38 -5.31 16.93 22.52
CA PHE A 38 -4.77 17.43 21.25
C PHE A 38 -5.08 16.54 20.06
N SER A 39 -5.41 15.26 20.28
CA SER A 39 -5.82 14.35 19.21
C SER A 39 -7.13 14.75 18.54
N HIS A 40 -7.98 15.55 19.20
CA HIS A 40 -9.17 16.13 18.57
C HIS A 40 -8.82 17.16 17.48
N PHE A 41 -7.63 17.77 17.54
CA PHE A 41 -7.12 18.70 16.53
C PHE A 41 -6.18 18.02 15.54
N LYS A 42 -6.06 16.68 15.54
CA LYS A 42 -5.09 15.95 14.70
C LYS A 42 -5.17 16.32 13.21
N ASN A 43 -6.37 16.61 12.71
CA ASN A 43 -6.60 16.94 11.30
C ASN A 43 -6.38 18.42 10.97
N ASP A 44 -6.20 19.28 11.98
CA ASP A 44 -5.93 20.71 11.83
C ASP A 44 -4.49 21.02 12.25
N THR A 45 -3.57 20.94 11.28
CA THR A 45 -2.16 21.26 11.49
C THR A 45 -1.94 22.71 11.94
N LEU A 46 -2.78 23.66 11.54
CA LEU A 46 -2.59 25.07 11.89
C LEU A 46 -2.90 25.29 13.37
N GLU A 47 -3.98 24.70 13.86
CA GLU A 47 -4.35 24.76 15.27
C GLU A 47 -3.32 24.07 16.16
N LEU A 48 -2.80 22.91 15.73
CA LEU A 48 -1.70 22.23 16.43
C LEU A 48 -0.44 23.11 16.50
N ILE A 49 -0.09 23.82 15.43
CA ILE A 49 1.03 24.76 15.42
C ILE A 49 0.77 25.90 16.42
N ASN A 50 -0.42 26.50 16.44
CA ASN A 50 -0.78 27.53 17.41
C ASN A 50 -0.63 27.04 18.86
N ILE A 51 -1.14 25.85 19.17
CA ILE A 51 -0.99 25.20 20.48
C ILE A 51 0.49 24.99 20.82
N SER A 52 1.31 24.63 19.83
CA SER A 52 2.74 24.41 20.01
C SER A 52 3.51 25.69 20.38
N LEU A 53 2.98 26.86 20.04
CA LEU A 53 3.61 28.17 20.33
C LEU A 53 3.33 28.65 21.75
N VAL A 54 2.35 28.08 22.45
CA VAL A 54 1.93 28.51 23.80
C VAL A 54 3.03 28.30 24.84
N CYS A 55 3.64 27.11 24.89
CA CYS A 55 4.74 26.83 25.81
C CYS A 55 5.58 25.63 25.39
N ARG A 56 6.78 25.50 25.96
CA ARG A 56 7.72 24.41 25.65
C ARG A 56 7.17 23.00 25.92
N LYS A 57 6.33 22.81 26.95
CA LYS A 57 5.70 21.50 27.24
C LYS A 57 4.76 21.11 26.10
N LEU A 58 3.88 22.02 25.68
CA LEU A 58 2.95 21.76 24.58
C LEU A 58 3.69 21.62 23.25
N HIS A 59 4.67 22.48 22.98
CA HIS A 59 5.57 22.37 21.82
C HIS A 59 6.13 20.95 21.67
N ASN A 60 6.73 20.41 22.74
CA ASN A 60 7.31 19.08 22.73
C ASN A 60 6.27 17.97 22.52
N ILE A 61 5.08 18.10 23.10
CA ILE A 61 4.00 17.13 22.92
C ILE A 61 3.52 17.15 21.46
N ILE A 62 3.25 18.34 20.93
CA ILE A 62 2.72 18.54 19.58
C ILE A 62 3.71 18.02 18.53
N VAL A 63 4.97 18.47 18.61
CA VAL A 63 6.03 18.10 17.67
C VAL A 63 6.26 16.59 17.66
N LYS A 64 6.36 15.95 18.82
CA LYS A 64 6.69 14.52 18.91
C LYS A 64 5.55 13.57 18.52
N ASN A 65 4.30 13.97 18.71
CA ASN A 65 3.15 13.06 18.56
C ASN A 65 2.29 13.33 17.32
N PHE A 66 2.33 14.55 16.77
CA PHE A 66 1.39 14.99 15.73
C PHE A 66 2.10 15.46 14.45
N LEU A 67 2.94 16.51 14.52
CA LEU A 67 3.39 17.25 13.32
C LEU A 67 4.18 16.40 12.32
N TYR A 68 5.08 15.54 12.80
CA TYR A 68 5.98 14.76 11.92
C TYR A 68 5.54 13.32 11.70
N LYS A 69 4.36 12.94 12.19
CA LYS A 69 3.88 11.56 12.08
C LYS A 69 3.61 11.15 10.64
N ASP A 70 3.00 12.04 9.87
CA ASP A 70 2.62 11.84 8.47
C ASP A 70 3.14 13.05 7.67
N VAL A 71 4.21 12.85 6.90
CA VAL A 71 4.91 13.93 6.18
C VAL A 71 4.74 13.77 4.68
N ARG A 72 4.29 14.84 4.01
CA ARG A 72 4.07 14.86 2.56
C ARG A 72 4.92 15.94 1.90
N PHE A 73 5.80 15.53 0.99
CA PHE A 73 6.64 16.43 0.21
C PHE A 73 6.05 16.56 -1.20
N LYS A 74 5.44 17.72 -1.48
CA LYS A 74 4.85 18.03 -2.79
C LYS A 74 5.88 18.40 -3.86
N ASP A 75 7.06 18.82 -3.42
CA ASP A 75 8.15 19.26 -4.28
C ASP A 75 9.51 18.90 -3.66
N THR A 76 10.51 18.74 -4.53
CA THR A 76 11.88 18.37 -4.13
C THR A 76 12.52 19.41 -3.21
N ASN A 77 12.25 20.70 -3.40
CA ASN A 77 12.88 21.75 -2.61
C ASN A 77 12.41 21.71 -1.15
N SER A 78 11.12 21.46 -0.91
CA SER A 78 10.57 21.25 0.43
C SER A 78 11.21 20.05 1.12
N PHE A 79 11.46 18.97 0.38
CA PHE A 79 12.19 17.82 0.92
C PHE A 79 13.64 18.16 1.26
N LEU A 80 14.36 18.88 0.38
CA LEU A 80 15.74 19.28 0.64
C LEU A 80 15.85 20.26 1.82
N LYS A 81 14.89 21.18 1.98
CA LYS A 81 14.81 22.03 3.18
C LYS A 81 14.62 21.19 4.45
N PHE A 82 13.74 20.20 4.39
CA PHE A 82 13.53 19.26 5.49
C PHE A 82 14.80 18.47 5.81
N THR A 83 15.51 17.97 4.80
CA THR A 83 16.73 17.18 5.00
C THR A 83 17.83 18.02 5.65
N HIS A 84 18.01 19.28 5.20
CA HIS A 84 18.98 20.19 5.79
C HIS A 84 18.62 20.63 7.22
N ALA A 85 17.33 20.81 7.52
CA ALA A 85 16.88 21.28 8.83
C ALA A 85 16.77 20.16 9.88
N HIS A 86 16.47 18.92 9.46
CA HIS A 86 16.03 17.87 10.37
C HIS A 86 16.76 16.53 10.24
N LEU A 87 17.55 16.29 9.19
CA LEU A 87 18.29 15.04 9.05
C LEU A 87 19.77 15.26 9.42
N PRO A 88 20.43 14.26 10.05
CA PRO A 88 21.80 14.40 10.53
C PRO A 88 22.77 14.60 9.38
N ASN A 89 23.27 15.83 9.20
CA ASN A 89 24.22 16.14 8.14
C ASN A 89 25.62 15.72 8.57
N LYS A 90 26.21 14.71 7.92
CA LYS A 90 27.58 14.25 8.21
C LYS A 90 28.62 15.21 7.64
N ARG A 91 28.65 16.46 8.13
CA ARG A 91 29.80 17.35 7.93
C ARG A 91 30.66 17.22 9.18
N TYR A 92 31.90 16.72 9.03
CA TYR A 92 32.93 16.62 10.09
C TYR A 92 32.82 15.51 11.15
N GLY A 93 32.14 14.39 10.86
CA GLY A 93 32.24 13.18 11.69
C GLY A 93 31.46 13.19 13.00
N VAL A 94 30.79 14.29 13.34
CA VAL A 94 29.82 14.37 14.45
C VAL A 94 28.41 14.32 13.85
N SER A 95 27.72 13.20 14.06
CA SER A 95 26.32 13.03 13.67
C SER A 95 25.42 13.65 14.73
N GLU A 96 25.09 14.93 14.61
CA GLU A 96 24.02 15.50 15.42
C GLU A 96 22.67 15.02 14.86
N THR A 97 22.11 13.97 15.47
CA THR A 97 20.72 13.58 15.23
C THR A 97 19.81 14.74 15.61
N SER A 98 18.91 15.16 14.73
CA SER A 98 17.91 16.19 15.05
C SER A 98 17.17 15.82 16.34
N THR A 99 17.23 16.71 17.33
CA THR A 99 16.54 16.54 18.61
C THR A 99 15.02 16.72 18.51
N HIS A 100 14.51 17.11 17.33
CA HIS A 100 13.13 17.54 17.13
C HIS A 100 12.24 16.47 16.51
N VAL A 101 12.79 15.60 15.65
CA VAL A 101 12.01 14.59 14.94
C VAL A 101 12.37 13.22 15.47
N ASN A 102 11.45 12.61 16.21
CA ASN A 102 11.68 11.29 16.83
C ASN A 102 10.88 10.17 16.16
N LEU A 103 9.82 10.51 15.44
CA LEU A 103 8.88 9.56 14.89
C LEU A 103 8.30 10.10 13.58
N ILE A 104 8.47 9.33 12.52
CA ILE A 104 7.82 9.53 11.24
C ILE A 104 7.23 8.18 10.86
N ARG A 105 5.90 8.07 10.78
CA ARG A 105 5.23 6.82 10.42
C ARG A 105 5.02 6.72 8.92
N THR A 106 4.60 7.81 8.29
CA THR A 106 4.28 7.86 6.86
C THR A 106 5.08 8.95 6.20
N VAL A 107 5.71 8.64 5.08
CA VAL A 107 6.33 9.63 4.19
C VAL A 107 5.78 9.48 2.79
N GLU A 108 5.29 10.57 2.21
CA GLU A 108 4.87 10.66 0.83
C GLU A 108 5.78 11.61 0.04
N PHE A 109 6.36 11.09 -1.04
CA PHE A 109 7.08 11.86 -2.06
C PHE A 109 6.19 11.99 -3.29
N VAL A 110 5.75 13.21 -3.60
CA VAL A 110 4.97 13.48 -4.81
C VAL A 110 5.90 14.01 -5.89
N ASN A 111 5.79 13.45 -7.09
CA ASN A 111 6.55 13.87 -8.27
C ASN A 111 8.07 13.98 -8.00
N PRO A 112 8.73 12.86 -7.64
CA PRO A 112 10.15 12.88 -7.33
C PRO A 112 10.98 13.31 -8.55
N PRO A 113 12.15 13.94 -8.34
CA PRO A 113 12.99 14.40 -9.45
C PRO A 113 13.50 13.21 -10.26
N VAL A 114 13.71 13.41 -11.56
CA VAL A 114 14.28 12.40 -12.46
C VAL A 114 15.77 12.63 -12.65
N GLN A 115 16.52 11.54 -12.90
CA GLN A 115 17.92 11.65 -13.29
C GLN A 115 17.96 12.13 -14.75
N ASN A 116 18.50 13.33 -14.98
CA ASN A 116 18.63 13.85 -16.34
C ASN A 116 19.68 13.03 -17.12
N SER A 117 19.21 12.16 -18.00
CA SER A 117 20.04 11.57 -19.04
C SER A 117 20.22 12.59 -20.16
N GLN A 118 21.43 12.74 -20.70
CA GLN A 118 21.70 13.61 -21.86
C GLN A 118 20.84 13.28 -23.12
N ASN A 119 20.14 12.15 -23.12
CA ASN A 119 19.27 11.66 -24.20
C ASN A 119 17.77 11.89 -23.99
N SER A 120 17.31 12.63 -22.97
CA SER A 120 15.88 12.90 -22.74
C SER A 120 15.32 14.03 -23.63
N ARG A 121 15.64 14.04 -24.93
CA ARG A 121 14.87 14.81 -25.93
C ARG A 121 13.75 13.91 -26.47
N THR A 122 12.68 13.76 -25.71
CA THR A 122 11.45 13.18 -26.25
C THR A 122 10.72 14.28 -27.03
N ASN A 123 10.92 14.33 -28.35
CA ASN A 123 10.01 15.07 -29.23
C ASN A 123 8.70 14.30 -29.31
N ILE A 124 7.69 14.75 -28.57
CA ILE A 124 6.32 14.27 -28.74
C ILE A 124 5.79 14.95 -30.01
N ALA A 125 5.33 14.17 -30.99
CA ALA A 125 4.68 14.71 -32.18
C ALA A 125 3.44 15.52 -31.75
N GLY A 126 3.45 16.83 -31.98
CA GLY A 126 2.36 17.75 -31.63
C GLY A 126 2.57 18.59 -30.37
N SER A 127 3.65 18.41 -29.59
CA SER A 127 4.00 19.36 -28.52
C SER A 127 4.91 20.46 -29.08
N TYR A 128 4.49 21.72 -28.97
CA TYR A 128 5.37 22.87 -29.20
C TYR A 128 6.69 22.65 -28.45
N SER A 129 7.80 22.85 -29.14
CA SER A 129 9.17 22.60 -28.70
C SER A 129 9.49 23.37 -27.41
N VAL A 130 9.16 22.81 -26.25
CA VAL A 130 9.64 23.33 -24.97
C VAL A 130 11.09 22.90 -24.86
N ASN A 131 11.99 23.75 -25.35
CA ASN A 131 13.42 23.68 -25.04
C ASN A 131 13.56 23.80 -23.51
N VAL A 132 13.56 22.67 -22.81
CA VAL A 132 13.97 22.64 -21.41
C VAL A 132 15.46 22.96 -21.40
N VAL A 133 15.79 24.21 -21.10
CA VAL A 133 17.17 24.65 -20.87
C VAL A 133 17.74 23.77 -19.75
N ILE A 134 18.66 22.89 -20.13
CA ILE A 134 19.35 21.96 -19.24
C ILE A 134 20.25 22.79 -18.33
N SER A 135 19.79 23.07 -17.11
CA SER A 135 20.63 23.65 -16.07
C SER A 135 21.31 22.54 -15.26
N ASN A 136 22.61 22.67 -15.00
CA ASN A 136 23.38 21.74 -14.14
C ASN A 136 22.74 21.53 -12.76
N ASN A 137 21.92 22.48 -12.30
CA ASN A 137 21.15 22.41 -11.04
C ASN A 137 20.17 21.24 -10.97
N SER A 138 19.69 20.73 -12.11
CA SER A 138 18.72 19.64 -12.14
C SER A 138 19.32 18.28 -11.77
N VAL A 139 20.56 18.00 -12.18
CA VAL A 139 21.29 16.77 -11.85
C VAL A 139 21.72 16.76 -10.38
N THR A 140 22.17 17.91 -9.85
CA THR A 140 22.49 18.05 -8.43
C THR A 140 21.25 17.81 -7.56
N ASN A 141 20.08 18.35 -7.97
CA ASN A 141 18.83 18.16 -7.24
C ASN A 141 18.40 16.69 -7.12
N PHE A 142 18.62 15.87 -8.16
CA PHE A 142 18.33 14.43 -8.09
C PHE A 142 19.27 13.70 -7.11
N ASN A 143 20.58 13.96 -7.19
CA ASN A 143 21.55 13.33 -6.30
C ASN A 143 21.34 13.75 -4.83
N ASP A 144 21.04 15.03 -4.59
CA ASP A 144 20.71 15.56 -3.27
C ASP A 144 19.42 14.95 -2.73
N PHE A 145 18.41 14.77 -3.59
CA PHE A 145 17.18 14.04 -3.26
C PHE A 145 17.49 12.60 -2.84
N VAL A 146 18.23 11.84 -3.66
CA VAL A 146 18.59 10.45 -3.35
C VAL A 146 19.42 10.36 -2.06
N SER A 147 20.34 11.30 -1.84
CA SER A 147 21.12 11.39 -0.59
C SER A 147 20.21 11.64 0.61
N GLY A 148 19.30 12.61 0.51
CA GLY A 148 18.30 12.90 1.54
C GLY A 148 17.40 11.71 1.86
N VAL A 149 16.93 10.98 0.84
CA VAL A 149 16.14 9.75 1.01
C VAL A 149 16.96 8.71 1.75
N ASN A 150 18.23 8.49 1.38
CA ASN A 150 19.10 7.56 2.11
C ASN A 150 19.25 7.92 3.59
N MET A 151 19.40 9.20 3.90
CA MET A 151 19.54 9.67 5.27
C MET A 151 18.27 9.39 6.05
N LEU A 152 17.12 9.82 5.52
CA LEU A 152 15.80 9.61 6.12
C LEU A 152 15.53 8.13 6.41
N LEU A 153 15.81 7.26 5.43
CA LEU A 153 15.56 5.84 5.53
C LEU A 153 16.56 5.13 6.47
N LYS A 154 17.81 5.59 6.58
CA LYS A 154 18.79 5.00 7.51
C LYS A 154 18.47 5.33 8.97
N GLU A 155 17.90 6.49 9.24
CA GLU A 155 17.46 6.86 10.59
C GLU A 155 16.36 5.94 11.11
N ASN A 156 16.30 5.82 12.45
CA ASN A 156 15.33 4.96 13.13
C ASN A 156 14.07 5.74 13.56
N TYR A 157 13.43 6.42 12.60
CA TYR A 157 12.18 7.16 12.85
C TYR A 157 10.93 6.28 12.97
N ASN A 158 11.09 4.95 13.00
CA ASN A 158 9.98 3.98 13.00
C ASN A 158 9.02 4.17 11.80
N LEU A 159 9.61 4.36 10.62
CA LEU A 159 8.92 4.45 9.33
C LEU A 159 8.12 3.17 9.08
N LYS A 160 6.80 3.33 8.92
CA LYS A 160 5.86 2.24 8.64
C LYS A 160 5.47 2.20 7.18
N THR A 161 5.25 3.38 6.58
CA THR A 161 4.71 3.52 5.24
C THR A 161 5.54 4.51 4.43
N ILE A 162 5.91 4.11 3.21
CA ILE A 162 6.53 4.99 2.22
C ILE A 162 5.63 5.01 0.99
N ILE A 163 5.29 6.21 0.52
CA ILE A 163 4.49 6.44 -0.67
C ILE A 163 5.34 7.26 -1.64
N ILE A 164 5.48 6.79 -2.87
CA ILE A 164 6.05 7.57 -3.96
C ILE A 164 4.97 7.67 -5.03
N SER A 165 4.47 8.88 -5.26
CA SER A 165 3.34 9.15 -6.14
C SER A 165 3.72 10.08 -7.28
N GLU A 166 2.91 10.05 -8.35
CA GLU A 166 3.14 10.83 -9.57
C GLU A 166 4.51 10.53 -10.20
N ILE A 167 4.89 9.25 -10.24
CA ILE A 167 6.16 8.81 -10.79
C ILE A 167 6.11 8.86 -12.33
N SER A 168 7.08 9.56 -12.92
CA SER A 168 7.27 9.56 -14.37
C SER A 168 8.03 8.30 -14.86
N PRO A 169 7.94 7.93 -16.14
CA PRO A 169 8.65 6.76 -16.69
C PRO A 169 10.18 6.80 -16.54
N GLN A 170 10.75 8.00 -16.34
CA GLN A 170 12.19 8.23 -16.26
C GLN A 170 12.72 8.18 -14.82
N PHE A 171 11.84 8.23 -13.82
CA PHE A 171 12.25 8.13 -12.43
C PHE A 171 12.76 6.73 -12.14
N LEU A 172 14.04 6.61 -11.80
CA LEU A 172 14.67 5.38 -11.35
C LEU A 172 15.69 5.76 -10.29
N PHE A 173 15.77 5.01 -9.19
CA PHE A 173 16.95 5.08 -8.35
C PHE A 173 18.15 4.53 -9.13
N ASN A 174 19.33 5.11 -8.91
CA ASN A 174 20.58 4.59 -9.46
C ASN A 174 20.72 3.11 -9.09
N ASN A 175 21.37 2.35 -9.98
CA ASN A 175 21.64 0.92 -9.77
C ASN A 175 22.19 0.69 -8.37
N ILE A 176 21.75 -0.41 -7.75
CA ILE A 176 22.23 -0.85 -6.45
C ILE A 176 23.75 -0.83 -6.52
N SER A 177 24.37 0.08 -5.75
CA SER A 177 25.82 0.08 -5.63
C SER A 177 26.13 -1.23 -4.94
N VAL A 178 26.68 -2.17 -5.69
CA VAL A 178 27.41 -3.29 -5.11
C VAL A 178 28.50 -2.62 -4.29
N ASP A 179 28.30 -2.54 -2.98
CA ASP A 179 29.31 -2.06 -2.05
C ASP A 179 30.51 -3.01 -2.20
N THR A 180 31.44 -2.68 -3.11
CA THR A 180 32.70 -3.41 -3.33
C THR A 180 33.68 -3.24 -2.19
N SER A 181 33.25 -2.64 -1.07
CA SER A 181 34.06 -2.53 0.13
C SER A 181 34.13 -3.87 0.86
N LEU A 182 35.12 -4.69 0.52
CA LEU A 182 35.52 -5.95 1.15
C LEU A 182 35.87 -5.85 2.66
N LEU A 183 35.60 -4.71 3.32
CA LEU A 183 36.07 -4.39 4.67
C LEU A 183 34.99 -3.78 5.59
N LYS A 184 33.70 -3.96 5.30
CA LYS A 184 32.66 -3.63 6.30
C LYS A 184 32.59 -4.75 7.33
N LYS A 185 33.33 -4.56 8.43
CA LYS A 185 33.18 -5.26 9.72
C LYS A 185 31.72 -5.66 9.92
N TYR A 186 31.49 -6.96 10.12
CA TYR A 186 30.21 -7.59 10.44
C TYR A 186 29.56 -6.96 11.69
N LYS A 187 29.00 -5.77 11.55
CA LYS A 187 28.02 -5.25 12.50
C LYS A 187 26.72 -5.94 12.16
N LYS A 188 26.21 -6.75 13.10
CA LYS A 188 24.90 -7.39 13.05
C LYS A 188 23.87 -6.29 12.76
N ARG A 189 23.43 -6.18 11.50
CA ARG A 189 22.43 -5.20 11.08
C ARG A 189 21.11 -5.66 11.67
N GLN A 190 20.36 -4.77 12.31
CA GLN A 190 19.01 -5.08 12.77
C GLN A 190 18.14 -5.32 11.53
N ASN A 191 17.37 -6.41 11.54
CA ASN A 191 16.39 -6.68 10.49
C ASN A 191 15.34 -5.57 10.50
N ARG A 192 15.20 -4.85 9.39
CA ARG A 192 14.23 -3.76 9.25
C ARG A 192 13.07 -4.19 8.38
N THR A 193 11.87 -4.06 8.91
CA THR A 193 10.62 -4.33 8.20
C THR A 193 9.91 -3.02 7.89
N LEU A 194 9.47 -2.87 6.65
CA LEU A 194 8.56 -1.80 6.23
C LEU A 194 7.16 -2.39 6.11
N HIS A 195 6.16 -1.79 6.77
CA HIS A 195 4.81 -2.33 6.71
C HIS A 195 4.14 -2.12 5.34
N ARG A 196 4.34 -0.96 4.70
CA ARG A 196 3.70 -0.70 3.40
C ARG A 196 4.56 0.19 2.50
N LEU A 197 4.74 -0.23 1.26
CA LEU A 197 5.40 0.52 0.20
C LEU A 197 4.42 0.74 -0.94
N VAL A 198 4.03 1.99 -1.20
CA VAL A 198 3.09 2.33 -2.27
C VAL A 198 3.81 3.12 -3.36
N ILE A 199 3.72 2.63 -4.59
CA ILE A 199 4.31 3.26 -5.77
C ILE A 199 3.18 3.55 -6.75
N LYS A 200 3.01 4.83 -7.10
CA LYS A 200 1.97 5.26 -8.04
C LYS A 200 2.59 5.96 -9.25
N ALA A 201 2.29 5.43 -10.43
CA ALA A 201 2.61 6.11 -11.68
C ALA A 201 1.86 7.45 -11.78
N GLN A 202 2.36 8.32 -12.65
CA GLN A 202 1.71 9.58 -12.98
C GLN A 202 0.27 9.36 -13.45
N THR A 203 -0.66 10.19 -12.97
CA THR A 203 -2.07 10.08 -13.34
C THR A 203 -2.24 10.13 -14.86
N GLY A 204 -3.00 9.16 -15.40
CA GLY A 204 -3.24 9.01 -16.84
C GLY A 204 -2.16 8.23 -17.61
N TRP A 205 -1.09 7.79 -16.95
CA TRP A 205 -0.03 6.98 -17.55
C TRP A 205 0.01 5.58 -16.96
N SER A 206 0.30 4.59 -17.80
CA SER A 206 0.74 3.27 -17.38
C SER A 206 2.23 3.12 -17.68
N ILE A 207 3.04 2.90 -16.65
CA ILE A 207 4.50 2.85 -16.80
C ILE A 207 5.04 1.46 -16.50
N LEU A 208 6.09 1.05 -17.21
CA LEU A 208 6.73 -0.25 -17.00
C LEU A 208 7.38 -0.31 -15.62
N PHE A 209 7.01 -1.30 -14.80
CA PHE A 209 7.65 -1.49 -13.50
C PHE A 209 9.08 -2.02 -13.66
N ARG A 210 10.02 -1.43 -12.92
CA ARG A 210 11.42 -1.83 -12.83
C ARG A 210 11.81 -1.87 -11.36
N VAL A 211 12.66 -2.83 -10.97
CA VAL A 211 13.15 -2.95 -9.58
C VAL A 211 13.85 -1.67 -9.12
N ASN A 212 14.50 -0.94 -10.04
CA ASN A 212 15.11 0.36 -9.76
C ASN A 212 14.12 1.44 -9.27
N HIS A 213 12.81 1.27 -9.44
CA HIS A 213 11.82 2.16 -8.80
C HIS A 213 11.82 2.04 -7.28
N ILE A 214 12.22 0.89 -6.74
CA ILE A 214 12.17 0.59 -5.30
C ILE A 214 13.53 0.18 -4.72
N SER A 215 14.55 0.00 -5.56
CA SER A 215 15.87 -0.55 -5.17
C SER A 215 16.45 0.12 -3.94
N LYS A 216 16.33 1.45 -3.82
CA LYS A 216 16.90 2.20 -2.71
C LYS A 216 16.24 1.93 -1.36
N ILE A 217 14.96 1.59 -1.39
CA ILE A 217 14.20 1.18 -0.21
C ILE A 217 14.62 -0.25 0.15
N LEU A 218 14.75 -1.12 -0.85
CA LEU A 218 15.16 -2.51 -0.68
C LEU A 218 16.61 -2.66 -0.18
N ASP A 219 17.50 -1.70 -0.46
CA ASP A 219 18.85 -1.64 0.15
C ASP A 219 18.78 -1.50 1.68
N ILE A 220 17.73 -0.85 2.18
CA ILE A 220 17.62 -0.41 3.57
C ILE A 220 16.82 -1.39 4.40
N PHE A 221 15.68 -1.85 3.89
CA PHE A 221 14.77 -2.79 4.53
C PHE A 221 15.07 -4.23 4.09
N ASP A 222 14.86 -5.19 4.99
CA ASP A 222 15.06 -6.62 4.75
C ASP A 222 13.74 -7.30 4.38
N SER A 223 12.62 -6.77 4.90
CA SER A 223 11.27 -7.21 4.53
C SER A 223 10.31 -6.05 4.29
N VAL A 224 9.33 -6.28 3.43
CA VAL A 224 8.19 -5.40 3.15
C VAL A 224 6.92 -6.23 3.31
N ASP A 225 6.03 -5.82 4.22
CA ASP A 225 4.79 -6.57 4.45
C ASP A 225 3.84 -6.43 3.25
N GLU A 226 3.67 -5.21 2.72
CA GLU A 226 2.86 -4.95 1.51
C GLU A 226 3.60 -4.05 0.50
N LEU A 227 3.81 -4.56 -0.72
CA LEU A 227 4.20 -3.77 -1.88
C LEU A 227 2.96 -3.50 -2.75
N GLU A 228 2.61 -2.23 -2.91
CA GLU A 228 1.42 -1.80 -3.65
C GLU A 228 1.82 -0.96 -4.86
N LEU A 229 1.39 -1.39 -6.05
CA LEU A 229 1.68 -0.74 -7.33
C LEU A 229 0.39 -0.21 -7.95
N HIS A 230 0.38 1.04 -8.39
CA HIS A 230 -0.76 1.67 -9.09
C HIS A 230 -0.37 2.05 -10.52
N ASN A 231 -1.19 1.61 -11.49
CA ASN A 231 -1.04 1.94 -12.91
C ASN A 231 0.34 1.54 -13.48
N PHE A 232 0.83 0.35 -13.12
CA PHE A 232 2.08 -0.19 -13.67
C PHE A 232 1.83 -1.30 -14.68
N ILE A 233 2.67 -1.35 -15.70
CA ILE A 233 2.80 -2.48 -16.62
C ILE A 233 3.83 -3.45 -16.03
N ILE A 234 3.40 -4.67 -15.73
CA ILE A 234 4.23 -5.75 -15.22
C ILE A 234 4.71 -6.60 -16.40
N ASP A 235 6.02 -6.70 -16.58
CA ASP A 235 6.65 -7.49 -17.65
C ASP A 235 7.47 -8.61 -17.01
N GLU A 236 6.98 -9.85 -17.14
CA GLU A 236 7.58 -11.03 -16.51
C GLU A 236 9.05 -11.20 -16.92
N SER A 237 9.35 -11.03 -18.22
CA SER A 237 10.69 -11.24 -18.76
C SER A 237 11.74 -10.32 -18.12
N LYS A 238 11.33 -9.09 -17.77
CA LYS A 238 12.20 -8.09 -17.16
C LYS A 238 12.34 -8.27 -15.65
N LEU A 239 11.40 -8.95 -15.00
CA LEU A 239 11.45 -9.23 -13.56
C LEU A 239 12.18 -10.53 -13.22
N VAL A 240 12.17 -11.51 -14.14
CA VAL A 240 12.82 -12.81 -13.94
C VAL A 240 14.34 -12.74 -14.18
N GLY A 241 14.81 -11.88 -15.08
CA GLY A 241 16.24 -11.74 -15.41
C GLY A 241 17.06 -10.88 -14.43
N LEU A 242 16.47 -10.41 -13.33
CA LEU A 242 17.13 -9.49 -12.40
C LEU A 242 17.74 -10.26 -11.23
N SER A 243 19.07 -10.16 -11.10
CA SER A 243 19.75 -10.56 -9.87
C SER A 243 19.67 -9.42 -8.86
N ILE A 244 18.99 -9.65 -7.75
CA ILE A 244 18.95 -8.71 -6.63
C ILE A 244 20.10 -9.10 -5.69
N PRO A 245 21.08 -8.21 -5.46
CA PRO A 245 22.29 -8.53 -4.69
C PRO A 245 22.02 -8.88 -3.22
N LYS A 246 20.81 -8.61 -2.73
CA LYS A 246 20.36 -8.90 -1.38
C LYS A 246 18.98 -9.56 -1.44
N THR A 247 18.81 -10.67 -0.71
CA THR A 247 17.51 -11.30 -0.54
C THR A 247 16.59 -10.37 0.26
N VAL A 248 15.49 -9.97 -0.35
CA VAL A 248 14.44 -9.15 0.28
C VAL A 248 13.15 -9.94 0.28
N ILE A 249 12.42 -9.88 1.40
CA ILE A 249 11.16 -10.59 1.57
C ILE A 249 10.01 -9.62 1.32
N ILE A 250 9.14 -9.93 0.35
CA ILE A 250 7.87 -9.24 0.13
C ILE A 250 6.74 -10.21 0.46
N HIS A 251 5.96 -9.93 1.51
CA HIS A 251 4.90 -10.83 1.97
C HIS A 251 3.64 -10.74 1.10
N GLN A 252 3.15 -9.52 0.84
CA GLN A 252 1.98 -9.25 0.00
C GLN A 252 2.33 -8.34 -1.18
N LEU A 253 1.83 -8.70 -2.37
CA LEU A 253 1.83 -7.85 -3.55
C LEU A 253 0.40 -7.37 -3.84
N SER A 254 0.19 -6.06 -3.91
CA SER A 254 -1.09 -5.43 -4.24
C SER A 254 -0.96 -4.68 -5.57
N LEU A 255 -1.78 -5.05 -6.56
CA LEU A 255 -1.76 -4.47 -7.90
C LEU A 255 -3.09 -3.77 -8.18
N VAL A 256 -3.03 -2.45 -8.36
CA VAL A 256 -4.22 -1.61 -8.55
C VAL A 256 -4.17 -1.01 -9.95
N SER A 257 -5.12 -1.38 -10.81
CA SER A 257 -5.16 -0.94 -12.22
C SER A 257 -3.86 -1.24 -12.99
N CYS A 258 -3.17 -2.32 -12.64
CA CYS A 258 -1.95 -2.75 -13.32
C CYS A 258 -2.28 -3.64 -14.52
N SER A 259 -1.49 -3.52 -15.58
CA SER A 259 -1.58 -4.41 -16.74
C SER A 259 -0.40 -5.37 -16.78
N PHE A 260 -0.62 -6.55 -17.36
CA PHE A 260 0.42 -7.58 -17.46
C PHE A 260 0.78 -7.85 -18.93
N THR A 261 2.09 -7.87 -19.20
CA THR A 261 2.66 -8.06 -20.55
C THR A 261 3.73 -9.15 -20.52
N ASN A 262 3.90 -9.85 -21.64
CA ASN A 262 4.75 -11.03 -21.82
C ASN A 262 4.32 -12.29 -21.05
N ARG A 263 4.41 -13.44 -21.73
CA ARG A 263 4.30 -14.78 -21.14
C ARG A 263 5.63 -15.47 -21.38
N CYS A 264 6.51 -15.48 -20.37
CA CYS A 264 7.76 -16.20 -20.51
C CYS A 264 7.46 -17.71 -20.58
N GLN A 265 7.98 -18.40 -21.60
CA GLN A 265 7.74 -19.84 -21.76
C GLN A 265 8.41 -20.68 -20.65
N LYS A 266 9.45 -20.14 -20.00
CA LYS A 266 10.14 -20.78 -18.87
C LYS A 266 9.73 -20.10 -17.56
N ARG A 267 9.01 -20.86 -16.74
CA ARG A 267 8.37 -20.42 -15.49
C ARG A 267 9.33 -20.50 -14.31
N THR A 268 10.29 -19.58 -14.24
CA THR A 268 11.14 -19.42 -13.05
C THR A 268 10.62 -18.26 -12.20
N PRO A 269 10.51 -18.42 -10.87
CA PRO A 269 10.02 -17.34 -10.01
C PRO A 269 10.99 -16.15 -10.04
N SER A 270 10.44 -14.93 -10.07
CA SER A 270 11.24 -13.71 -9.89
C SER A 270 11.84 -13.70 -8.49
N GLU A 271 13.13 -13.36 -8.38
CA GLU A 271 13.81 -13.23 -7.08
C GLU A 271 13.09 -12.25 -6.14
N LEU A 272 12.49 -11.18 -6.69
CA LEU A 272 11.74 -10.18 -5.95
C LEU A 272 10.50 -10.76 -5.25
N LEU A 273 9.82 -11.70 -5.92
CA LEU A 273 8.50 -12.22 -5.52
C LEU A 273 8.56 -13.65 -4.98
N LYS A 274 9.78 -14.17 -4.76
CA LYS A 274 10.01 -15.54 -4.30
C LYS A 274 9.36 -15.86 -2.95
N SER A 275 9.15 -14.85 -2.10
CA SER A 275 8.55 -15.01 -0.76
C SER A 275 7.11 -14.49 -0.65
N THR A 276 6.49 -14.12 -1.76
CA THR A 276 5.13 -13.54 -1.76
C THR A 276 4.09 -14.62 -1.47
N SER A 277 3.45 -14.50 -0.31
CA SER A 277 2.40 -15.43 0.14
C SER A 277 0.99 -14.90 -0.08
N SER A 278 0.83 -13.60 -0.33
CA SER A 278 -0.46 -12.99 -0.63
C SER A 278 -0.42 -12.12 -1.88
N LEU A 279 -1.41 -12.26 -2.75
CA LEU A 279 -1.59 -11.46 -3.95
C LEU A 279 -2.96 -10.77 -3.90
N ARG A 280 -2.98 -9.45 -4.11
CA ARG A 280 -4.19 -8.65 -4.24
C ARG A 280 -4.27 -8.01 -5.61
N LEU A 281 -5.42 -8.16 -6.27
CA LEU A 281 -5.71 -7.62 -7.59
C LEU A 281 -6.96 -6.73 -7.54
N GLU A 282 -6.79 -5.45 -7.87
CA GLU A 282 -7.85 -4.43 -7.83
C GLU A 282 -8.00 -3.72 -9.18
N ASN A 283 -9.24 -3.38 -9.56
CA ASN A 283 -9.58 -2.67 -10.79
C ASN A 283 -8.98 -3.30 -12.07
N LEU A 284 -9.21 -4.60 -12.25
CA LEU A 284 -8.75 -5.35 -13.43
C LEU A 284 -9.56 -4.95 -14.67
N THR A 285 -8.87 -4.83 -15.81
CA THR A 285 -9.50 -4.39 -17.06
C THR A 285 -9.45 -5.46 -18.16
N ASN A 286 -8.36 -6.24 -18.22
CA ASN A 286 -8.12 -7.20 -19.29
C ASN A 286 -7.82 -8.61 -18.76
N ASN A 287 -8.12 -9.63 -19.57
CA ASN A 287 -7.81 -11.03 -19.24
C ASN A 287 -6.30 -11.28 -19.03
N SER A 288 -5.45 -10.48 -19.70
CA SER A 288 -4.00 -10.53 -19.51
C SER A 288 -3.60 -10.26 -18.06
N ASP A 289 -4.33 -9.40 -17.36
CA ASP A 289 -3.98 -8.91 -16.02
C ASP A 289 -4.02 -10.05 -15.00
N LEU A 290 -4.89 -11.05 -15.20
CA LEU A 290 -4.94 -12.29 -14.39
C LEU A 290 -3.72 -13.19 -14.57
N SER A 291 -2.94 -13.02 -15.65
CA SER A 291 -1.73 -13.83 -15.89
C SER A 291 -0.65 -13.57 -14.84
N VAL A 292 -0.74 -12.47 -14.07
CA VAL A 292 0.14 -12.20 -12.94
C VAL A 292 0.04 -13.26 -11.83
N ILE A 293 -1.12 -13.92 -11.72
CA ILE A 293 -1.31 -15.06 -10.81
C ILE A 293 -0.37 -16.20 -11.20
N ASP A 294 -0.19 -16.44 -12.50
CA ASP A 294 0.72 -17.46 -13.00
C ASP A 294 2.18 -17.14 -12.68
N MET A 295 2.57 -15.86 -12.71
CA MET A 295 3.91 -15.42 -12.33
C MET A 295 4.18 -15.64 -10.83
N VAL A 296 3.23 -15.27 -9.96
CA VAL A 296 3.43 -15.39 -8.51
C VAL A 296 3.33 -16.85 -8.05
N LYS A 297 2.38 -17.64 -8.54
CA LYS A 297 2.19 -19.03 -8.08
C LYS A 297 3.41 -19.94 -8.34
N CYS A 298 4.29 -19.60 -9.28
CA CYS A 298 5.54 -20.32 -9.53
C CYS A 298 6.54 -20.21 -8.37
N ASN A 299 6.26 -19.41 -7.34
CA ASN A 299 7.06 -19.33 -6.12
C ASN A 299 6.72 -20.43 -5.09
N ASP A 300 5.68 -21.22 -5.32
CA ASP A 300 5.16 -22.25 -4.40
C ASP A 300 4.79 -21.76 -2.98
N MET A 301 4.67 -20.44 -2.78
CA MET A 301 4.39 -19.81 -1.49
C MET A 301 3.04 -19.08 -1.45
N LEU A 302 2.34 -18.95 -2.57
CA LEU A 302 1.05 -18.25 -2.66
C LEU A 302 -0.04 -18.98 -1.84
N GLU A 303 -0.43 -18.39 -0.72
CA GLU A 303 -1.46 -18.93 0.19
C GLU A 303 -2.80 -18.19 0.11
N THR A 304 -2.76 -16.89 -0.19
CA THR A 304 -3.94 -16.01 -0.17
C THR A 304 -4.06 -15.22 -1.46
N LEU A 305 -5.20 -15.32 -2.13
CA LEU A 305 -5.55 -14.50 -3.28
C LEU A 305 -6.75 -13.60 -2.94
N ILE A 306 -6.59 -12.30 -3.17
CA ILE A 306 -7.61 -11.27 -2.97
C ILE A 306 -7.94 -10.68 -4.33
N MET A 307 -9.21 -10.70 -4.72
CA MET A 307 -9.68 -10.17 -6.00
C MET A 307 -10.84 -9.21 -5.79
N ASP A 308 -10.73 -8.03 -6.40
CA ASP A 308 -11.82 -7.07 -6.52
C ASP A 308 -12.81 -7.53 -7.59
N MET A 309 -13.94 -8.08 -7.13
CA MET A 309 -14.98 -8.62 -7.97
C MET A 309 -15.81 -7.55 -8.67
N ASP A 310 -15.64 -6.25 -8.34
CA ASP A 310 -16.26 -5.13 -9.06
C ASP A 310 -15.42 -4.68 -10.27
N SER A 311 -14.29 -5.36 -10.53
CA SER A 311 -13.44 -5.09 -11.69
C SER A 311 -14.21 -5.27 -13.00
N LYS A 312 -14.05 -4.32 -13.93
CA LYS A 312 -14.73 -4.33 -15.24
C LYS A 312 -14.53 -5.62 -16.02
N LEU A 313 -13.36 -6.25 -15.84
CA LEU A 313 -13.02 -7.54 -16.44
C LEU A 313 -14.10 -8.62 -16.26
N PHE A 314 -14.76 -8.64 -15.10
CA PHE A 314 -15.68 -9.71 -14.73
C PHE A 314 -17.08 -9.58 -15.32
N TYR A 315 -17.42 -8.43 -15.92
CA TYR A 315 -18.78 -8.11 -16.33
C TYR A 315 -18.91 -7.96 -17.84
N GLU A 316 -20.00 -8.51 -18.37
CA GLU A 316 -20.45 -8.32 -19.75
C GLU A 316 -21.92 -7.86 -19.70
N ASN A 317 -22.22 -6.75 -20.39
CA ASN A 317 -23.56 -6.15 -20.42
C ASN A 317 -24.17 -5.86 -19.02
N GLY A 318 -23.33 -5.56 -18.02
CA GLY A 318 -23.78 -5.24 -16.65
C GLY A 318 -24.03 -6.46 -15.74
N SER A 319 -23.88 -7.68 -16.26
CA SER A 319 -23.99 -8.94 -15.50
C SER A 319 -22.64 -9.64 -15.38
N PHE A 320 -22.43 -10.45 -14.34
CA PHE A 320 -21.18 -11.18 -14.20
C PHE A 320 -21.07 -12.27 -15.27
N ASN A 321 -19.93 -12.33 -15.96
CA ASN A 321 -19.71 -13.27 -17.06
C ASN A 321 -19.30 -14.66 -16.56
N PHE A 322 -20.25 -15.40 -16.00
CA PHE A 322 -20.01 -16.76 -15.48
C PHE A 322 -19.45 -17.71 -16.53
N LYS A 323 -19.86 -17.58 -17.80
CA LYS A 323 -19.39 -18.41 -18.91
C LYS A 323 -17.87 -18.31 -19.09
N THR A 324 -17.32 -17.11 -18.97
CA THR A 324 -15.88 -16.88 -19.11
C THR A 324 -15.13 -17.28 -17.84
N PHE A 325 -15.68 -16.99 -16.66
CA PHE A 325 -14.93 -17.08 -15.41
C PHE A 325 -15.14 -18.40 -14.62
N ASN A 326 -16.21 -19.17 -14.83
CA ASN A 326 -16.38 -20.47 -14.17
C ASN A 326 -15.20 -21.42 -14.45
N PRO A 327 -14.73 -21.61 -15.70
CA PRO A 327 -13.54 -22.41 -15.97
C PRO A 327 -12.28 -21.90 -15.26
N PHE A 328 -12.12 -20.57 -15.15
CA PHE A 328 -11.01 -19.95 -14.44
C PHE A 328 -11.06 -20.28 -12.93
N PHE A 329 -12.22 -20.10 -12.28
CA PHE A 329 -12.38 -20.39 -10.86
C PHE A 329 -12.33 -21.89 -10.55
N LYS A 330 -12.79 -22.74 -11.46
CA LYS A 330 -12.62 -24.20 -11.39
C LYS A 330 -11.15 -24.60 -11.34
N LEU A 331 -10.32 -23.98 -12.17
CA LEU A 331 -8.87 -24.20 -12.20
C LEU A 331 -8.19 -23.66 -10.92
N LEU A 332 -8.50 -22.41 -10.59
CA LEU A 332 -7.94 -21.70 -9.43
C LEU A 332 -8.20 -22.44 -8.12
N CYS A 333 -9.42 -22.97 -7.96
CA CYS A 333 -9.86 -23.66 -6.75
C CYS A 333 -9.71 -25.19 -6.85
N SER A 334 -9.00 -25.71 -7.86
CA SER A 334 -8.87 -27.16 -8.07
C SER A 334 -8.08 -27.87 -6.97
N GLY A 335 -7.28 -27.14 -6.17
CA GLY A 335 -6.40 -27.72 -5.15
C GLY A 335 -5.26 -28.56 -5.72
N SER A 336 -4.94 -28.40 -7.00
CA SER A 336 -3.95 -29.21 -7.71
C SER A 336 -2.86 -28.36 -8.39
N GLY A 337 -1.69 -28.97 -8.61
CA GLY A 337 -0.53 -28.30 -9.20
C GLY A 337 -0.06 -27.08 -8.40
N TYR A 338 0.29 -26.00 -9.11
CA TYR A 338 0.79 -24.74 -8.51
C TYR A 338 -0.23 -23.98 -7.64
N PHE A 339 -1.49 -24.44 -7.58
CA PHE A 339 -2.52 -23.87 -6.71
C PHE A 339 -2.76 -24.70 -5.44
N ALA A 340 -2.01 -25.78 -5.21
CA ALA A 340 -2.18 -26.64 -4.04
C ALA A 340 -1.98 -25.89 -2.70
N ASN A 341 -1.15 -24.84 -2.70
CA ASN A 341 -0.88 -24.04 -1.50
C ASN A 341 -1.88 -22.90 -1.27
N LEU A 342 -2.79 -22.64 -2.21
CA LEU A 342 -3.83 -21.63 -2.07
C LEU A 342 -4.85 -22.06 -1.01
N LYS A 343 -4.78 -21.44 0.17
CA LYS A 343 -5.63 -21.75 1.32
C LYS A 343 -6.82 -20.81 1.44
N CYS A 344 -6.62 -19.52 1.11
CA CYS A 344 -7.61 -18.48 1.33
C CYS A 344 -7.92 -17.74 0.03
N LEU A 345 -9.21 -17.63 -0.29
CA LEU A 345 -9.71 -16.80 -1.37
C LEU A 345 -10.56 -15.67 -0.78
N VAL A 346 -10.28 -14.44 -1.17
CA VAL A 346 -11.00 -13.25 -0.71
C VAL A 346 -11.57 -12.52 -1.92
N PHE A 347 -12.88 -12.33 -1.92
CA PHE A 347 -13.59 -11.54 -2.90
C PHE A 347 -13.98 -10.21 -2.27
N ASP A 348 -13.40 -9.12 -2.78
CA ASP A 348 -13.77 -7.77 -2.40
C ASP A 348 -14.82 -7.22 -3.36
N ASN A 349 -15.73 -6.39 -2.85
CA ASN A 349 -16.81 -5.73 -3.61
C ASN A 349 -17.70 -6.67 -4.44
N PHE A 350 -17.99 -7.87 -3.97
CA PHE A 350 -18.84 -8.79 -4.71
C PHE A 350 -20.33 -8.50 -4.47
N ASP A 351 -21.09 -8.25 -5.54
CA ASP A 351 -22.54 -8.05 -5.48
C ASP A 351 -23.30 -9.38 -5.64
N ILE A 352 -23.19 -10.24 -4.63
CA ILE A 352 -23.78 -11.59 -4.65
C ILE A 352 -25.32 -11.56 -4.75
N LEU A 353 -25.96 -10.55 -4.16
CA LEU A 353 -27.42 -10.40 -4.18
C LEU A 353 -27.94 -10.05 -5.57
N TYR A 354 -27.27 -9.11 -6.25
CA TYR A 354 -27.65 -8.77 -7.62
C TYR A 354 -27.52 -9.98 -8.55
N GLN A 355 -26.42 -10.75 -8.44
CA GLN A 355 -26.24 -11.95 -9.26
C GLN A 355 -27.29 -13.03 -8.96
N TYR A 356 -27.63 -13.25 -7.69
CA TYR A 356 -28.67 -14.19 -7.29
C TYR A 356 -30.04 -13.81 -7.89
N ASN A 357 -30.43 -12.55 -7.75
CA ASN A 357 -31.71 -12.06 -8.28
C ASN A 357 -31.76 -12.07 -9.82
N HIS A 358 -30.63 -11.83 -10.50
CA HIS A 358 -30.57 -11.87 -11.95
C HIS A 358 -30.68 -13.31 -12.48
N ASN A 359 -30.07 -14.28 -11.80
CA ASN A 359 -30.17 -15.69 -12.17
C ASN A 359 -31.60 -16.22 -12.00
N HIS A 360 -32.27 -15.93 -10.88
CA HIS A 360 -33.65 -16.41 -10.66
C HIS A 360 -34.70 -15.77 -11.58
N LYS A 361 -34.44 -14.57 -12.13
CA LYS A 361 -35.31 -13.96 -13.15
C LYS A 361 -35.19 -14.63 -14.52
N ASN A 362 -34.04 -15.24 -14.79
CA ASN A 362 -33.79 -15.94 -16.06
C ASN A 362 -34.26 -17.40 -16.03
N GLU A 363 -34.36 -18.02 -14.84
CA GLU A 363 -34.82 -19.41 -14.65
C GLU A 363 -36.27 -19.68 -15.08
N GLU A 364 -37.11 -18.65 -15.31
CA GLU A 364 -38.45 -18.83 -15.87
C GLU A 364 -38.44 -19.19 -17.37
N ASN A 365 -37.29 -19.10 -18.06
CA ASN A 365 -37.13 -19.42 -19.47
C ASN A 365 -36.05 -20.50 -19.69
N ASP A 366 -36.47 -21.78 -19.71
CA ASP A 366 -35.80 -22.94 -20.32
C ASP A 366 -34.41 -23.44 -19.84
N ARG A 367 -34.36 -24.74 -19.49
CA ARG A 367 -33.24 -25.72 -19.54
C ARG A 367 -31.94 -25.41 -18.78
N HIS A 368 -31.63 -26.25 -17.78
CA HIS A 368 -30.30 -26.50 -17.18
C HIS A 368 -29.16 -25.63 -17.74
N GLU A 369 -29.10 -24.36 -17.30
CA GLU A 369 -28.05 -23.46 -17.75
C GLU A 369 -26.73 -23.85 -17.06
N GLU A 370 -25.80 -24.37 -17.84
CA GLU A 370 -24.37 -24.35 -17.50
C GLU A 370 -23.93 -22.88 -17.38
N ASN A 371 -23.00 -22.58 -16.47
CA ASN A 371 -22.48 -21.23 -16.20
C ASN A 371 -23.37 -20.31 -15.35
N THR A 372 -23.80 -20.80 -14.19
CA THR A 372 -24.60 -20.03 -13.21
C THR A 372 -23.79 -19.62 -11.97
N LEU A 373 -24.36 -18.73 -11.15
CA LEU A 373 -23.86 -18.42 -9.80
C LEU A 373 -23.72 -19.69 -8.95
N THR A 374 -24.64 -20.63 -9.07
CA THR A 374 -24.59 -21.92 -8.36
C THR A 374 -23.34 -22.71 -8.73
N GLU A 375 -23.00 -22.79 -10.01
CA GLU A 375 -21.77 -23.45 -10.46
C GLU A 375 -20.51 -22.71 -9.99
N PHE A 376 -20.52 -21.37 -10.04
CA PHE A 376 -19.45 -20.55 -9.49
C PHE A 376 -19.21 -20.84 -8.00
N LEU A 377 -20.29 -20.86 -7.19
CA LEU A 377 -20.22 -21.18 -5.76
C LEU A 377 -19.69 -22.61 -5.53
N ASN A 378 -20.10 -23.57 -6.36
CA ASN A 378 -19.58 -24.95 -6.33
C ASN A 378 -18.09 -25.06 -6.68
N HIS A 379 -17.56 -24.16 -7.51
CA HIS A 379 -16.14 -24.13 -7.82
C HIS A 379 -15.32 -23.55 -6.67
N ILE A 380 -15.75 -22.41 -6.13
CA ILE A 380 -15.03 -21.74 -5.04
C ILE A 380 -15.13 -22.49 -3.71
N SER A 381 -16.17 -23.32 -3.52
CA SER A 381 -16.36 -24.13 -2.32
C SER A 381 -15.20 -25.10 -2.06
N LYS A 382 -14.42 -25.43 -3.09
CA LYS A 382 -13.24 -26.30 -2.97
C LYS A 382 -12.07 -25.65 -2.25
N THR A 383 -12.10 -24.34 -2.03
CA THR A 383 -11.07 -23.63 -1.26
C THR A 383 -11.19 -23.93 0.24
N LYS A 384 -10.07 -23.89 0.97
CA LYS A 384 -10.09 -24.18 2.40
C LYS A 384 -10.79 -23.10 3.23
N TYR A 385 -10.61 -21.84 2.84
CA TYR A 385 -11.22 -20.69 3.50
C TYR A 385 -11.64 -19.63 2.47
N LEU A 386 -12.88 -19.17 2.56
CA LEU A 386 -13.44 -18.17 1.65
C LEU A 386 -13.94 -16.95 2.41
N ILE A 387 -13.57 -15.75 1.96
CA ILE A 387 -14.11 -14.49 2.48
C ILE A 387 -14.79 -13.75 1.35
N ILE A 388 -16.07 -13.41 1.51
CA ILE A 388 -16.82 -12.58 0.56
C ILE A 388 -17.11 -11.25 1.26
N LYS A 389 -16.46 -10.18 0.83
CA LYS A 389 -16.83 -8.81 1.22
C LYS A 389 -17.79 -8.24 0.19
N VAL A 390 -18.98 -7.93 0.65
CA VAL A 390 -20.07 -7.47 -0.20
C VAL A 390 -19.84 -6.01 -0.57
N LYS A 391 -20.15 -5.67 -1.83
CA LYS A 391 -20.19 -4.29 -2.33
C LYS A 391 -21.13 -3.40 -1.51
N ASP A 392 -20.73 -2.15 -1.28
CA ASP A 392 -21.64 -1.14 -0.72
C ASP A 392 -22.71 -0.82 -1.77
N MET A 393 -23.97 -1.14 -1.48
CA MET A 393 -25.08 -0.85 -2.39
C MET A 393 -25.29 0.66 -2.42
N PRO A 394 -25.11 1.34 -3.57
CA PRO A 394 -25.44 2.75 -3.67
C PRO A 394 -26.93 2.92 -3.43
N ARG A 395 -27.32 3.81 -2.49
CA ARG A 395 -28.72 4.18 -2.31
C ARG A 395 -29.22 4.78 -3.62
N THR A 396 -30.06 4.06 -4.35
CA THR A 396 -30.72 4.58 -5.55
C THR A 396 -31.73 5.63 -5.12
N ILE A 397 -31.35 6.90 -5.29
CA ILE A 397 -32.23 8.03 -5.07
C ILE A 397 -32.90 8.33 -6.40
N HIS A 398 -34.19 7.99 -6.53
CA HIS A 398 -34.98 8.43 -7.66
C HIS A 398 -35.47 9.86 -7.39
N THR A 399 -34.88 10.81 -8.09
CA THR A 399 -35.32 12.21 -8.05
C THR A 399 -36.39 12.43 -9.11
N CYS A 400 -37.60 12.80 -8.72
CA CYS A 400 -38.64 13.21 -9.67
C CYS A 400 -38.17 14.44 -10.45
N LYS A 401 -38.10 14.34 -11.78
CA LYS A 401 -37.64 15.44 -12.65
C LYS A 401 -38.52 16.69 -12.58
N ASN A 402 -39.81 16.56 -12.21
CA ASN A 402 -40.76 17.68 -12.20
C ASN A 402 -40.90 18.39 -10.84
N CYS A 403 -40.68 17.70 -9.72
CA CYS A 403 -40.86 18.30 -8.39
C CYS A 403 -39.65 18.15 -7.45
N GLY A 404 -38.54 17.58 -7.93
CA GLY A 404 -37.33 17.39 -7.12
C GLY A 404 -37.47 16.37 -5.98
N PHE A 405 -38.63 15.74 -5.83
CA PHE A 405 -38.91 14.80 -4.76
C PHE A 405 -37.99 13.57 -4.89
N MET A 406 -37.20 13.32 -3.86
CA MET A 406 -36.30 12.18 -3.77
C MET A 406 -37.01 11.01 -3.10
N LYS A 407 -37.31 9.96 -3.85
CA LYS A 407 -37.75 8.69 -3.30
C LYS A 407 -36.54 7.76 -3.19
N THR A 408 -36.08 7.54 -1.97
CA THR A 408 -35.14 6.46 -1.65
C THR A 408 -35.88 5.15 -1.80
N GLN A 409 -35.51 4.33 -2.79
CA GLN A 409 -35.89 2.93 -2.75
C GLN A 409 -34.86 2.23 -1.87
N ASP A 410 -35.28 1.88 -0.66
CA ASP A 410 -34.55 0.91 0.14
C ASP A 410 -34.75 -0.45 -0.54
N GLY A 411 -33.82 -0.82 -1.44
CA GLY A 411 -33.68 -2.21 -1.84
C GLY A 411 -33.50 -3.10 -0.61
N ILE A 412 -33.74 -4.41 -0.73
CA ILE A 412 -33.47 -5.35 0.37
C ILE A 412 -32.02 -5.15 0.82
N SER A 413 -31.85 -4.56 2.01
CA SER A 413 -30.53 -4.31 2.55
C SER A 413 -29.87 -5.65 2.82
N ILE A 414 -28.70 -5.87 2.23
CA ILE A 414 -27.93 -7.11 2.46
C ILE A 414 -27.61 -7.33 3.94
N GLU A 415 -27.58 -6.23 4.72
CA GLU A 415 -27.37 -6.25 6.16
C GLU A 415 -28.57 -6.80 6.94
N ASN A 416 -29.77 -6.83 6.33
CA ASN A 416 -31.02 -7.24 6.96
C ASN A 416 -31.53 -8.62 6.51
N LEU A 417 -30.77 -9.34 5.67
CA LEU A 417 -31.15 -10.69 5.23
C LEU A 417 -31.23 -11.65 6.43
N SER A 418 -32.27 -12.49 6.44
CA SER A 418 -32.43 -13.49 7.48
C SER A 418 -31.38 -14.61 7.32
N LYS A 419 -31.13 -15.39 8.38
CA LYS A 419 -30.23 -16.56 8.29
C LYS A 419 -30.72 -17.59 7.26
N THR A 420 -32.03 -17.71 7.06
CA THR A 420 -32.61 -18.60 6.04
C THR A 420 -32.32 -18.09 4.64
N ASP A 421 -32.43 -16.78 4.39
CA ASP A 421 -32.13 -16.20 3.08
C ASP A 421 -30.64 -16.36 2.73
N TRP A 422 -29.76 -16.14 3.72
CA TRP A 422 -28.34 -16.42 3.55
C TRP A 422 -28.09 -17.89 3.23
N ARG A 423 -28.71 -18.82 3.97
CA ARG A 423 -28.57 -20.26 3.70
C ARG A 423 -28.97 -20.64 2.29
N THR A 424 -30.05 -20.07 1.76
CA THR A 424 -30.47 -20.31 0.38
C THR A 424 -29.47 -19.73 -0.61
N LEU A 425 -29.03 -18.49 -0.40
CA LEU A 425 -28.13 -17.78 -1.32
C LEU A 425 -26.74 -18.42 -1.43
N VAL A 426 -26.21 -18.97 -0.33
CA VAL A 426 -24.90 -19.66 -0.30
C VAL A 426 -25.00 -21.16 -0.09
N TRP A 427 -26.14 -21.78 -0.41
CA TRP A 427 -26.37 -23.22 -0.20
C TRP A 427 -25.24 -24.13 -0.75
N PRO A 428 -24.62 -23.85 -1.93
CA PRO A 428 -23.58 -24.73 -2.47
C PRO A 428 -22.31 -24.73 -1.61
N LEU A 429 -22.02 -23.62 -0.93
CA LEU A 429 -20.90 -23.52 0.02
C LEU A 429 -21.16 -24.32 1.29
N ILE A 430 -22.42 -24.36 1.74
CA ILE A 430 -22.84 -25.07 2.94
C ILE A 430 -22.80 -26.58 2.70
N GLU A 431 -23.34 -27.04 1.57
CA GLU A 431 -23.33 -28.46 1.19
C GLU A 431 -21.91 -29.02 1.10
N ALA A 432 -21.00 -28.24 0.51
CA ALA A 432 -19.59 -28.58 0.39
C ALA A 432 -18.80 -28.53 1.73
N LYS A 433 -19.44 -28.11 2.83
CA LYS A 433 -18.82 -27.94 4.15
C LYS A 433 -17.60 -27.01 4.15
N THR A 434 -17.62 -26.01 3.28
CA THR A 434 -16.55 -25.00 3.16
C THR A 434 -16.58 -24.07 4.37
N LYS A 435 -15.41 -23.67 4.87
CA LYS A 435 -15.31 -22.61 5.87
C LYS A 435 -15.37 -21.26 5.18
N PHE A 436 -16.35 -20.43 5.49
CA PHE A 436 -16.49 -19.14 4.85
C PHE A 436 -17.10 -18.06 5.74
N ARG A 437 -16.80 -16.81 5.38
CA ARG A 437 -17.33 -15.62 6.03
C ARG A 437 -17.80 -14.61 5.00
N ILE A 438 -19.01 -14.12 5.18
CA ILE A 438 -19.58 -13.01 4.42
C ILE A 438 -19.51 -11.76 5.28
N MET A 439 -18.91 -10.70 4.75
CA MET A 439 -18.67 -9.45 5.44
C MET A 439 -19.34 -8.30 4.70
N SER A 440 -19.87 -7.32 5.42
CA SER A 440 -20.30 -6.07 4.83
C SER A 440 -19.10 -5.27 4.32
N PHE A 441 -19.36 -4.25 3.51
CA PHE A 441 -18.33 -3.29 3.08
C PHE A 441 -17.58 -2.66 4.27
N LYS A 442 -18.26 -2.46 5.41
CA LYS A 442 -17.67 -1.92 6.66
C LYS A 442 -16.91 -2.96 7.48
N GLY A 443 -16.83 -4.21 7.01
CA GLY A 443 -16.13 -5.30 7.67
C GLY A 443 -16.92 -5.98 8.80
N MET A 444 -18.23 -5.73 8.91
CA MET A 444 -19.07 -6.45 9.87
C MET A 444 -19.40 -7.85 9.33
N ILE A 445 -19.40 -8.87 10.18
CA ILE A 445 -19.77 -10.23 9.78
C ILE A 445 -21.28 -10.29 9.58
N LEU A 446 -21.71 -10.63 8.36
CA LEU A 446 -23.12 -10.80 8.01
C LEU A 446 -23.56 -12.26 8.15
N TYR A 447 -22.69 -13.19 7.74
CA TYR A 447 -22.94 -14.63 7.83
C TYR A 447 -21.60 -15.39 7.89
N GLU A 448 -21.54 -16.48 8.65
CA GLU A 448 -20.30 -17.24 8.84
C GLU A 448 -20.60 -18.73 9.08
N VAL A 449 -19.74 -19.58 8.51
CA VAL A 449 -19.69 -21.02 8.75
C VAL A 449 -18.23 -21.40 9.00
N THR A 450 -17.93 -21.91 10.19
CA THR A 450 -16.56 -22.14 10.71
C THR A 450 -16.07 -23.56 10.61
#